data_AF-A0A812IFV6-F1
#
_entry.id   AF-A0A812IFV6-F1
#
_cell.length_a   1.000
_cell.length_b   1.000
_cell.length_c   1.000
_cell.angle_alpha   90.00
_cell.angle_beta   90.00
_cell.angle_gamma   90.00
#
_symmetry.space_group_name_H-M   'P 1'
#
loop_
_entity.id
_entity.type
_entity.pdbx_description
1 polymer ?
#
loop_
_entity_poly.entity_id
_entity_poly.type
_entity_poly.pdbx_seq_one_letter_code
_entity_poly.pdbx_strand_id
1 'polypeptide(L)'
;MEREVKSGKWDWVVWADCDTYFMNMSVTVESVLFTYAGIEERGELTLDPQVHMIVSEDSAMLNTGIFFVKGASWAEQLFERVWGTDDSPWINHPWWENAAIAWQFLKDNPRKFASEDLEEWAARGEGDLDGVYPPEVRVAPQSHFNSYHPITSRFQHDTWEEGKFVIAFNGVLSASSPTVVRTLYGNYYLRACELNNLSSCEGID
;
A
#
# COMPACT_ATOMS: atom_id res chain seq x y z
N MET A 1 -2.57 8.42 11.50
CA MET A 1 -2.63 6.95 11.50
C MET A 1 -2.54 6.38 12.92
N GLU A 2 -1.40 6.54 13.60
CA GLU A 2 -1.17 5.99 14.96
C GLU A 2 -2.32 6.24 15.95
N ARG A 3 -2.84 7.47 16.02
CA ARG A 3 -4.02 7.81 16.86
C ARG A 3 -5.23 6.91 16.59
N GLU A 4 -5.53 6.65 15.32
CA GLU A 4 -6.70 5.83 14.94
C GLU A 4 -6.48 4.37 15.30
N VAL A 5 -5.26 3.86 15.10
CA VAL A 5 -4.86 2.50 15.52
C VAL A 5 -4.96 2.34 17.04
N LYS A 6 -4.42 3.31 17.81
CA LYS A 6 -4.48 3.32 19.28
C LYS A 6 -5.90 3.47 19.85
N SER A 7 -6.84 3.96 19.04
CA SER A 7 -8.21 4.18 19.52
C SER A 7 -8.97 2.90 19.83
N GLY A 8 -8.58 1.77 19.22
CA GLY A 8 -9.32 0.50 19.30
C GLY A 8 -10.74 0.55 18.73
N LYS A 9 -11.11 1.64 18.06
CA LYS A 9 -12.45 1.83 17.47
C LYS A 9 -12.63 1.02 16.17
N TRP A 10 -11.53 0.71 15.50
CA TRP A 10 -11.50 0.10 14.18
C TRP A 10 -10.59 -1.14 14.21
N ASP A 11 -11.04 -2.23 13.60
CA ASP A 11 -10.20 -3.43 13.43
C ASP A 11 -9.08 -3.18 12.43
N TRP A 12 -9.38 -2.40 11.38
CA TRP A 12 -8.46 -1.99 10.33
C TRP A 12 -8.62 -0.51 10.03
N VAL A 13 -7.50 0.15 9.74
CA VAL A 13 -7.45 1.54 9.30
C VAL A 13 -6.76 1.57 7.94
N VAL A 14 -7.33 2.31 6.99
CA VAL A 14 -6.74 2.52 5.67
C VAL A 14 -6.13 3.92 5.62
N TRP A 15 -4.84 4.01 5.24
CA TRP A 15 -4.23 5.25 4.79
C TRP A 15 -4.39 5.32 3.27
N ALA A 16 -4.69 6.52 2.76
CA ALA A 16 -4.58 6.84 1.35
C ALA A 16 -4.08 8.28 1.23
N ASP A 17 -3.12 8.50 0.33
CA ASP A 17 -2.64 9.84 0.00
C ASP A 17 -3.77 10.66 -0.64
N CYS A 18 -3.69 11.99 -0.49
CA CYS A 18 -4.70 12.89 -1.02
C CYS A 18 -4.77 12.93 -2.55
N ASP A 19 -3.76 12.35 -3.21
CA ASP A 19 -3.63 12.22 -4.66
C ASP A 19 -4.01 10.80 -5.15
N THR A 20 -4.76 10.05 -4.34
CA THR A 20 -5.29 8.73 -4.69
C THR A 20 -6.81 8.77 -4.87
N TYR A 21 -7.32 8.18 -5.96
CA TYR A 21 -8.76 8.01 -6.21
C TYR A 21 -9.16 6.54 -6.25
N PHE A 22 -10.27 6.22 -5.60
CA PHE A 22 -10.96 4.94 -5.75
C PHE A 22 -11.75 4.95 -7.06
N MET A 23 -11.33 4.12 -8.01
CA MET A 23 -11.86 4.11 -9.37
C MET A 23 -12.91 3.02 -9.58
N ASN A 24 -12.83 1.92 -8.83
CA ASN A 24 -13.77 0.82 -8.89
C ASN A 24 -14.38 0.53 -7.51
N MET A 25 -15.57 1.08 -7.26
CA MET A 25 -16.29 0.89 -5.99
C MET A 25 -17.00 -0.47 -5.88
N SER A 26 -16.94 -1.32 -6.91
CA SER A 26 -17.36 -2.73 -6.79
C SER A 26 -16.31 -3.57 -6.06
N VAL A 27 -15.05 -3.12 -6.01
CA VAL A 27 -14.01 -3.71 -5.14
C VAL A 27 -14.17 -3.10 -3.76
N THR A 28 -14.54 -3.92 -2.79
CA THR A 28 -14.71 -3.45 -1.41
C THR A 28 -13.39 -3.54 -0.64
N VAL A 29 -13.25 -2.71 0.39
CA VAL A 29 -12.12 -2.73 1.34
C VAL A 29 -11.96 -4.14 1.93
N GLU A 30 -13.06 -4.80 2.27
CA GLU A 30 -13.08 -6.17 2.79
C GLU A 30 -12.56 -7.17 1.75
N SER A 31 -12.95 -7.03 0.48
CA SER A 31 -12.46 -7.94 -0.57
C SER A 31 -10.94 -7.84 -0.73
N VAL A 32 -10.36 -6.65 -0.58
CA VAL A 32 -8.90 -6.44 -0.59
C VAL A 32 -8.26 -7.07 0.64
N LEU A 33 -8.83 -6.85 1.83
CA LEU A 33 -8.37 -7.48 3.07
C LEU A 33 -8.33 -9.01 2.95
N PHE A 34 -9.42 -9.63 2.53
CA PHE A 34 -9.48 -11.09 2.39
C PHE A 34 -8.62 -11.62 1.25
N THR A 35 -8.33 -10.83 0.23
CA THR A 35 -7.42 -11.24 -0.85
C THR A 35 -5.99 -11.41 -0.35
N TYR A 36 -5.51 -10.50 0.50
CA TYR A 36 -4.09 -10.47 0.92
C TYR A 36 -3.83 -10.95 2.34
N ALA A 37 -4.81 -10.84 3.22
CA ALA A 37 -4.75 -11.27 4.62
C ALA A 37 -5.74 -12.39 4.92
N GLY A 38 -6.44 -12.94 3.92
CA GLY A 38 -7.34 -14.07 4.13
C GLY A 38 -6.60 -15.41 4.20
N ILE A 39 -7.08 -16.30 5.07
CA ILE A 39 -6.70 -17.70 5.14
C ILE A 39 -7.97 -18.56 5.15
N GLU A 40 -7.91 -19.70 4.47
CA GLU A 40 -9.00 -20.68 4.48
C GLU A 40 -8.67 -21.77 5.50
N GLU A 41 -9.43 -21.80 6.60
CA GLU A 41 -9.30 -22.84 7.61
C GLU A 41 -10.61 -23.63 7.70
N ARG A 42 -10.54 -24.95 7.46
CA ARG A 42 -11.70 -25.86 7.54
C ARG A 42 -12.88 -25.45 6.63
N GLY A 43 -12.58 -24.81 5.50
CA GLY A 43 -13.58 -24.36 4.52
C GLY A 43 -14.21 -23.01 4.84
N GLU A 44 -13.70 -22.28 5.84
CA GLU A 44 -14.13 -20.93 6.18
C GLU A 44 -13.01 -19.92 5.88
N LEU A 45 -13.32 -18.88 5.11
CA LEU A 45 -12.39 -17.79 4.81
C LEU A 45 -12.41 -16.79 5.98
N THR A 46 -11.27 -16.68 6.67
CA THR A 46 -11.07 -15.78 7.82
C THR A 46 -9.85 -14.90 7.60
N LEU A 47 -9.69 -13.83 8.37
CA LEU A 47 -8.47 -13.02 8.31
C LEU A 47 -7.37 -13.69 9.17
N ASP A 48 -6.19 -13.82 8.58
CA ASP A 48 -4.98 -14.31 9.24
C ASP A 48 -4.69 -13.42 10.46
N PRO A 49 -4.73 -13.98 11.69
CA PRO A 49 -4.50 -13.19 12.88
C PRO A 49 -3.08 -12.62 12.93
N GLN A 50 -2.12 -13.23 12.22
CA GLN A 50 -0.74 -12.77 12.14
C GLN A 50 -0.56 -11.58 11.21
N VAL A 51 -1.48 -11.29 10.29
CA VAL A 51 -1.32 -10.14 9.38
C VAL A 51 -1.78 -8.86 10.08
N HIS A 52 -0.89 -7.87 10.10
CA HIS A 52 -1.14 -6.54 10.68
C HIS A 52 -1.01 -5.41 9.69
N MET A 53 -0.38 -5.61 8.52
CA MET A 53 -0.25 -4.56 7.51
C MET A 53 -0.31 -5.13 6.09
N ILE A 54 -1.02 -4.44 5.20
CA ILE A 54 -1.03 -4.69 3.76
C ILE A 54 -0.54 -3.42 3.07
N VAL A 55 0.50 -3.53 2.25
CA VAL A 55 1.14 -2.41 1.56
C VAL A 55 1.50 -2.82 0.15
N SER A 56 1.58 -1.88 -0.80
CA SER A 56 2.03 -2.23 -2.15
C SER A 56 3.55 -2.20 -2.30
N GLU A 57 4.03 -3.01 -3.25
CA GLU A 57 5.40 -2.96 -3.76
C GLU A 57 5.36 -2.95 -5.29
N ASP A 58 6.32 -2.24 -5.87
CA ASP A 58 6.68 -2.30 -7.29
C ASP A 58 8.19 -2.54 -7.46
N SER A 59 8.66 -2.50 -8.70
CA SER A 59 10.09 -2.62 -9.03
C SER A 59 11.00 -1.53 -8.42
N ALA A 60 10.45 -0.42 -7.95
CA ALA A 60 11.19 0.67 -7.34
C ALA A 60 11.33 0.51 -5.82
N MET A 61 10.31 -0.04 -5.12
CA MET A 61 10.29 -0.56 -3.73
C MET A 61 8.85 -0.57 -3.20
N LEU A 62 8.66 -0.72 -1.88
CA LEU A 62 7.40 -0.41 -1.19
C LEU A 62 6.88 0.98 -1.57
N ASN A 63 5.54 1.08 -1.62
CA ASN A 63 4.81 2.32 -1.79
C ASN A 63 3.71 2.42 -0.74
N THR A 64 3.84 3.40 0.15
CA THR A 64 2.92 3.68 1.26
C THR A 64 1.83 4.69 0.92
N GLY A 65 1.62 5.01 -0.36
CA GLY A 65 0.57 5.93 -0.80
C GLY A 65 -0.84 5.41 -0.54
N ILE A 66 -1.00 4.09 -0.42
CA ILE A 66 -2.17 3.46 0.19
C ILE A 66 -1.69 2.22 0.94
N PHE A 67 -2.18 2.01 2.16
CA PHE A 67 -1.90 0.79 2.94
C PHE A 67 -2.96 0.58 4.01
N PHE A 68 -3.11 -0.67 4.43
CA PHE A 68 -4.06 -1.08 5.46
C PHE A 68 -3.26 -1.50 6.69
N VAL A 69 -3.72 -1.10 7.87
CA VAL A 69 -3.07 -1.48 9.13
C VAL A 69 -4.12 -1.90 10.16
N LYS A 70 -3.85 -3.00 10.83
CA LYS A 70 -4.70 -3.56 11.88
C LYS A 70 -4.55 -2.78 13.18
N GLY A 71 -5.66 -2.60 13.91
CA GLY A 71 -5.69 -2.09 15.28
C GLY A 71 -5.00 -3.03 16.26
N ALA A 72 -3.66 -2.99 16.32
CA ALA A 72 -2.87 -3.90 17.14
C ALA A 72 -1.62 -3.24 17.71
N SER A 73 -1.15 -3.74 18.85
CA SER A 73 0.08 -3.28 19.51
C SER A 73 1.31 -3.36 18.60
N TRP A 74 1.35 -4.33 17.69
CA TRP A 74 2.40 -4.43 16.67
C TRP A 74 2.49 -3.17 15.81
N ALA A 75 1.35 -2.65 15.34
CA ALA A 75 1.29 -1.47 14.48
C ALA A 75 1.68 -0.20 15.25
N GLU A 76 1.28 -0.09 16.51
CA GLU A 76 1.72 1.00 17.39
C GLU A 76 3.25 1.04 17.52
N GLN A 77 3.85 -0.11 17.83
CA GLN A 77 5.30 -0.23 17.93
C GLN A 77 6.00 0.02 16.59
N LEU A 78 5.39 -0.37 15.46
CA LEU A 78 5.91 -0.02 14.14
C LEU A 78 5.95 1.49 13.97
N PHE A 79 4.85 2.21 14.23
CA PHE A 79 4.81 3.66 14.05
C PHE A 79 5.76 4.40 14.97
N GLU A 80 5.94 3.94 16.21
CA GLU A 80 6.95 4.48 17.13
C GLU A 80 8.37 4.32 16.56
N ARG A 81 8.69 3.16 15.96
CA ARG A 81 9.99 2.93 15.31
C ARG A 81 10.17 3.69 13.99
N VAL A 82 9.09 3.88 13.23
CA VAL A 82 9.09 4.63 11.96
C VAL A 82 9.31 6.11 12.22
N TRP A 83 8.61 6.67 13.21
CA TRP A 83 8.85 8.04 13.67
C TRP A 83 10.28 8.18 14.19
N GLY A 84 10.71 7.21 15.01
CA GLY A 84 12.07 7.18 15.56
C GLY A 84 12.33 8.33 16.53
N THR A 85 13.60 8.68 16.65
CA THR A 85 14.11 9.79 17.46
C THR A 85 14.48 10.98 16.56
N ASP A 86 14.79 12.14 17.16
CA ASP A 86 15.12 13.38 16.43
C ASP A 86 16.34 13.24 15.49
N ASP A 87 17.17 12.21 15.69
CA ASP A 87 18.32 11.85 14.85
C ASP A 87 18.00 10.78 13.78
N SER A 88 16.72 10.46 13.58
CA SER A 88 16.30 9.55 12.51
C SER A 88 16.84 10.01 11.15
N PRO A 89 17.54 9.14 10.40
CA PRO A 89 18.09 9.52 9.10
C PRO A 89 17.00 9.85 8.07
N TRP A 90 15.76 9.46 8.35
CA TRP A 90 14.62 9.63 7.46
C TRP A 90 13.91 10.97 7.66
N ILE A 91 14.04 11.66 8.80
CA ILE A 91 13.18 12.80 9.15
C ILE A 91 13.22 13.96 8.13
N ASN A 92 14.34 14.11 7.40
CA ASN A 92 14.51 15.13 6.35
C ASN A 92 14.41 14.56 4.92
N HIS A 93 14.05 13.28 4.77
CA HIS A 93 13.92 12.64 3.47
C HIS A 93 12.60 13.06 2.80
N PRO A 94 12.57 13.33 1.48
CA PRO A 94 11.36 13.79 0.79
C PRO A 94 10.21 12.77 0.78
N TRP A 95 10.53 11.50 1.01
CA TRP A 95 9.58 10.37 1.16
C TRP A 95 9.87 9.66 2.48
N TRP A 96 9.93 10.41 3.57
CA TRP A 96 10.47 9.95 4.84
C TRP A 96 9.71 8.74 5.39
N GLU A 97 8.38 8.73 5.28
CA GLU A 97 7.54 7.67 5.84
C GLU A 97 7.71 6.37 5.05
N ASN A 98 7.67 6.45 3.72
CA ASN A 98 7.90 5.29 2.85
C ASN A 98 9.29 4.69 3.08
N ALA A 99 10.32 5.54 3.14
CA ALA A 99 11.69 5.10 3.36
C ALA A 99 11.91 4.51 4.78
N ALA A 100 11.32 5.14 5.80
CA ALA A 100 11.41 4.65 7.17
C ALA A 100 10.67 3.32 7.36
N ILE A 101 9.49 3.15 6.76
CA ILE A 101 8.74 1.88 6.78
C ILE A 101 9.55 0.77 6.08
N ALA A 102 10.04 1.02 4.86
CA ALA A 102 10.88 0.07 4.14
C ALA A 102 12.13 -0.32 4.95
N TRP A 103 12.78 0.65 5.59
CA TRP A 103 13.91 0.38 6.49
C TRP A 103 13.51 -0.52 7.66
N GLN A 104 12.39 -0.25 8.33
CA GLN A 104 11.96 -1.08 9.46
C GLN A 104 11.66 -2.53 9.06
N PHE A 105 11.22 -2.78 7.82
CA PHE A 105 10.96 -4.12 7.32
C PHE A 105 12.23 -4.85 6.87
N LEU A 106 13.16 -4.14 6.22
CA LEU A 106 14.26 -4.78 5.49
C LEU A 106 15.63 -4.68 6.16
N LYS A 107 15.81 -3.84 7.19
CA LYS A 107 17.14 -3.59 7.81
C LYS A 107 17.84 -4.84 8.35
N ASP A 108 17.08 -5.86 8.74
CA ASP A 108 17.61 -7.09 9.34
C ASP A 108 17.81 -8.22 8.31
N ASN A 109 17.29 -8.06 7.08
CA ASN A 109 17.41 -9.03 6.00
C ASN A 109 18.85 -9.44 5.69
N PRO A 110 19.83 -8.51 5.59
CA PRO A 110 21.21 -8.90 5.32
C PRO A 110 21.78 -9.87 6.35
N ARG A 111 21.38 -9.75 7.63
CA ARG A 111 21.82 -10.67 8.70
C ARG A 111 21.09 -12.00 8.61
N LYS A 112 19.77 -11.96 8.37
CA LYS A 112 18.93 -13.15 8.20
C LYS A 112 19.47 -14.04 7.07
N PHE A 113 19.59 -13.48 5.87
CA PHE A 113 20.05 -14.22 4.68
C PHE A 113 21.53 -14.60 4.73
N ALA A 114 22.36 -13.94 5.54
CA ALA A 114 23.74 -14.38 5.77
C ALA A 114 23.84 -15.64 6.64
N SER A 115 22.79 -15.97 7.41
CA SER A 115 22.77 -17.09 8.36
C SER A 115 21.91 -18.27 7.90
N GLU A 116 21.08 -18.08 6.88
CA GLU A 116 20.15 -19.10 6.38
C GLU A 116 20.80 -20.04 5.37
N ASP A 117 20.38 -21.31 5.40
CA ASP A 117 20.74 -22.29 4.38
C ASP A 117 19.87 -22.07 3.14
N LEU A 118 20.47 -21.49 2.09
CA LEU A 118 19.80 -21.18 0.84
C LEU A 118 19.30 -22.44 0.11
N GLU A 119 19.92 -23.61 0.32
CA GLU A 119 19.45 -24.87 -0.28
C GLU A 119 18.13 -25.33 0.34
N GLU A 120 17.98 -25.17 1.66
CA GLU A 120 16.74 -25.47 2.36
C GLU A 120 15.62 -24.51 1.91
N TRP A 121 15.93 -23.22 1.82
CA TRP A 121 14.95 -22.21 1.38
C TRP A 121 14.44 -22.47 -0.04
N ALA A 122 15.35 -22.75 -0.99
CA ALA A 122 14.98 -23.10 -2.37
C ALA A 122 14.14 -24.39 -2.46
N ALA A 123 14.34 -25.34 -1.54
CA ALA A 123 13.61 -26.60 -1.53
C ALA A 123 12.16 -26.49 -1.01
N ARG A 124 11.82 -25.46 -0.23
CA ARG A 124 10.47 -25.29 0.32
C ARG A 124 9.44 -24.84 -0.71
N GLY A 125 9.89 -24.28 -1.85
CA GLY A 125 9.00 -23.84 -2.93
C GLY A 125 8.04 -22.72 -2.50
N GLU A 126 8.46 -21.92 -1.52
CA GLU A 126 7.70 -20.77 -1.02
C GLU A 126 7.75 -19.62 -2.04
N GLY A 127 6.84 -18.66 -1.91
CA GLY A 127 6.77 -17.53 -2.86
C GLY A 127 8.02 -16.66 -2.82
N ASP A 128 8.29 -15.92 -3.89
CA ASP A 128 9.51 -15.11 -4.07
C ASP A 128 9.77 -14.06 -2.96
N LEU A 129 8.73 -13.69 -2.20
CA LEU A 129 8.79 -12.73 -1.10
C LEU A 129 8.79 -13.38 0.28
N ASP A 130 8.72 -14.71 0.36
CA ASP A 130 8.72 -15.39 1.63
C ASP A 130 10.02 -15.10 2.41
N GLY A 131 9.86 -14.78 3.69
CA GLY A 131 10.94 -14.38 4.56
C GLY A 131 11.60 -13.02 4.26
N VAL A 132 11.24 -12.32 3.18
CA VAL A 132 11.75 -10.96 2.90
C VAL A 132 11.11 -9.93 3.82
N TYR A 133 9.81 -10.07 4.07
CA TYR A 133 9.05 -9.19 4.95
C TYR A 133 8.76 -9.85 6.30
N PRO A 134 8.52 -9.07 7.37
CA PRO A 134 8.01 -9.63 8.62
C PRO A 134 6.71 -10.41 8.39
N PRO A 135 6.45 -11.49 9.14
CA PRO A 135 5.23 -12.29 8.97
C PRO A 135 3.95 -11.47 9.16
N GLU A 136 4.03 -10.32 9.83
CA GLU A 136 2.93 -9.39 10.01
C GLU A 136 2.60 -8.52 8.79
N VAL A 137 3.43 -8.55 7.76
CA VAL A 137 3.28 -7.74 6.56
C VAL A 137 2.87 -8.63 5.38
N ARG A 138 1.90 -8.16 4.60
CA ARG A 138 1.55 -8.73 3.29
C ARG A 138 1.78 -7.67 2.22
N VAL A 139 2.43 -8.07 1.15
CA VAL A 139 2.69 -7.20 0.01
C VAL A 139 1.65 -7.47 -1.06
N ALA A 140 0.94 -6.43 -1.46
CA ALA A 140 0.03 -6.45 -2.58
C ALA A 140 0.73 -5.93 -3.85
N PRO A 141 0.46 -6.49 -5.03
CA PRO A 141 0.95 -5.91 -6.28
C PRO A 141 0.46 -4.46 -6.44
N GLN A 142 1.37 -3.55 -6.81
CA GLN A 142 1.03 -2.16 -7.14
C GLN A 142 -0.13 -2.06 -8.15
N SER A 143 -0.14 -2.95 -9.14
CA SER A 143 -1.17 -3.07 -10.18
C SER A 143 -2.58 -3.42 -9.69
N HIS A 144 -2.71 -3.98 -8.49
CA HIS A 144 -4.01 -4.34 -7.90
C HIS A 144 -4.47 -3.33 -6.85
N PHE A 145 -3.52 -2.79 -6.10
CA PHE A 145 -3.80 -2.09 -4.86
C PHE A 145 -3.51 -0.59 -4.90
N ASN A 146 -2.59 -0.15 -5.77
CA ASN A 146 -2.06 1.21 -5.77
C ASN A 146 -1.62 1.68 -7.18
N SER A 147 -2.42 1.43 -8.21
CA SER A 147 -1.93 1.57 -9.59
C SER A 147 -1.57 3.01 -9.96
N TYR A 148 -0.45 3.21 -10.65
CA TYR A 148 0.01 4.54 -11.01
C TYR A 148 -0.78 5.16 -12.15
N HIS A 149 -0.88 6.48 -12.13
CA HIS A 149 -1.28 7.23 -13.31
C HIS A 149 -0.33 6.97 -14.50
N PRO A 150 -0.83 6.87 -15.76
CA PRO A 150 0.00 6.59 -16.94
C PRO A 150 1.18 7.53 -17.21
N ILE A 151 1.21 8.70 -16.58
CA ILE A 151 2.31 9.68 -16.73
C ILE A 151 3.53 9.33 -15.86
N THR A 152 3.34 8.59 -14.78
CA THR A 152 4.38 8.21 -13.82
C THR A 152 4.66 6.72 -13.81
N SER A 153 3.77 5.91 -14.40
CA SER A 153 4.03 4.50 -14.57
C SER A 153 5.25 4.28 -15.47
N ARG A 154 6.24 3.56 -14.93
CA ARG A 154 7.47 3.21 -15.66
C ARG A 154 7.28 1.94 -16.49
N PHE A 155 6.37 1.08 -16.06
CA PHE A 155 6.03 -0.19 -16.71
C PHE A 155 4.52 -0.31 -16.90
N GLN A 156 4.12 -1.04 -17.95
CA GLN A 156 2.70 -1.24 -18.27
C GLN A 156 1.93 -1.96 -17.16
N HIS A 157 2.57 -2.88 -16.42
CA HIS A 157 1.88 -3.70 -15.42
C HIS A 157 1.36 -2.89 -14.22
N ASP A 158 2.07 -1.83 -13.81
CA ASP A 158 1.66 -0.98 -12.67
C ASP A 158 0.79 0.21 -13.10
N THR A 159 0.53 0.36 -14.40
CA THR A 159 -0.30 1.45 -14.93
C THR A 159 -1.76 1.19 -14.63
N TRP A 160 -2.48 2.22 -14.19
CA TRP A 160 -3.92 2.12 -14.01
C TRP A 160 -4.65 1.88 -15.34
N GLU A 161 -5.65 1.00 -15.30
CA GLU A 161 -6.59 0.72 -16.37
C GLU A 161 -7.99 0.52 -15.75
N GLU A 162 -9.01 0.60 -16.59
CA GLU A 162 -10.40 0.44 -16.14
C GLU A 162 -10.62 -0.92 -15.46
N GLY A 163 -11.34 -0.90 -14.33
CA GLY A 163 -11.56 -2.07 -13.48
C GLY A 163 -10.59 -2.19 -12.31
N LYS A 164 -9.44 -1.48 -12.33
CA LYS A 164 -8.51 -1.45 -11.18
C LYS A 164 -9.07 -0.63 -10.01
N PHE A 165 -8.70 -1.04 -8.80
CA PHE A 165 -9.26 -0.53 -7.54
C PHE A 165 -9.03 0.97 -7.35
N VAL A 166 -7.77 1.39 -7.38
CA VAL A 166 -7.38 2.79 -7.22
C VAL A 166 -6.43 3.24 -8.32
N ILE A 167 -6.45 4.54 -8.61
CA ILE A 167 -5.39 5.24 -9.32
C ILE A 167 -4.68 6.18 -8.35
N ALA A 168 -3.36 6.16 -8.38
CA ALA A 168 -2.51 6.98 -7.54
C ALA A 168 -1.67 7.94 -8.40
N PHE A 169 -1.66 9.21 -8.02
CA PHE A 169 -0.97 10.29 -8.73
C PHE A 169 0.41 10.59 -8.14
N ASN A 170 1.02 9.62 -7.42
CA ASN A 170 2.36 9.76 -6.89
C ASN A 170 3.34 10.12 -8.03
N GLY A 171 4.09 11.21 -7.81
CA GLY A 171 5.09 11.71 -8.77
C GLY A 171 4.52 12.55 -9.93
N VAL A 172 3.19 12.65 -10.10
CA VAL A 172 2.58 13.36 -11.25
C VAL A 172 2.92 14.85 -11.19
N LEU A 173 2.90 15.43 -9.98
CA LEU A 173 3.33 16.81 -9.72
C LEU A 173 4.79 17.08 -10.14
N SER A 174 5.66 16.06 -10.10
CA SER A 174 7.05 16.19 -10.55
C SER A 174 7.20 15.96 -12.05
N ALA A 175 6.29 15.20 -12.67
CA ALA A 175 6.32 14.84 -14.07
C ALA A 175 5.56 15.82 -14.98
N SER A 176 4.81 16.78 -14.42
CA SER A 176 3.91 17.64 -15.19
C SER A 176 3.73 19.03 -14.60
N SER A 177 3.12 19.93 -15.38
CA SER A 177 2.82 21.30 -14.94
C SER A 177 1.57 21.32 -14.04
N PRO A 178 1.45 22.31 -13.12
CA PRO A 178 0.26 22.44 -12.28
C PRO A 178 -1.06 22.50 -13.06
N THR A 179 -1.06 23.15 -14.24
CA THR A 179 -2.24 23.20 -15.12
C THR A 179 -2.64 21.83 -15.62
N VAL A 180 -1.67 21.03 -16.09
CA VAL A 180 -1.93 19.68 -16.58
C VAL A 180 -2.42 18.79 -15.43
N VAL A 181 -1.78 18.86 -14.26
CA VAL A 181 -2.19 18.09 -13.07
C VAL A 181 -3.63 18.40 -12.68
N ARG A 182 -4.03 19.68 -12.67
CA ARG A 182 -5.40 20.08 -12.37
C ARG A 182 -6.41 19.48 -13.35
N THR A 183 -6.11 19.54 -14.64
CA THR A 183 -6.94 18.92 -15.67
C THR A 183 -7.01 17.41 -15.51
N LEU A 184 -5.90 16.74 -15.19
CA LEU A 184 -5.87 15.30 -14.96
C LEU A 184 -6.72 14.91 -13.75
N TYR A 185 -6.58 15.59 -12.61
CA TYR A 185 -7.43 15.31 -11.44
C TYR A 185 -8.92 15.49 -11.76
N GLY A 186 -9.29 16.60 -12.41
CA GLY A 186 -10.69 16.81 -12.82
C GLY A 186 -11.21 15.70 -13.72
N ASN A 187 -10.43 15.31 -14.74
CA ASN A 187 -10.82 14.25 -15.67
C ASN A 187 -10.99 12.89 -14.99
N TYR A 188 -10.05 12.51 -14.11
CA TYR A 188 -10.13 11.23 -13.42
C TYR A 188 -11.19 11.20 -12.32
N TYR A 189 -11.48 12.34 -11.69
CA TYR A 189 -12.64 12.46 -10.80
C TYR A 189 -13.94 12.22 -11.56
N LEU A 190 -14.15 12.91 -12.69
CA LEU A 190 -15.32 12.71 -13.54
C LEU A 190 -15.41 11.27 -14.05
N ARG A 191 -14.27 10.67 -14.42
CA ARG A 191 -14.20 9.26 -14.82
C ARG A 191 -14.58 8.31 -13.68
N ALA A 192 -14.09 8.55 -12.47
CA ALA A 192 -14.47 7.76 -11.29
C ALA A 192 -15.99 7.84 -11.06
N CYS A 193 -16.59 9.02 -11.23
CA CYS A 193 -18.03 9.17 -11.12
C CYS A 193 -18.81 8.40 -12.17
N GLU A 194 -18.38 8.47 -13.43
CA GLU A 194 -18.98 7.75 -14.55
C GLU A 194 -18.92 6.24 -14.31
N LEU A 195 -17.75 5.71 -13.97
CA LEU A 195 -17.53 4.28 -13.72
C LEU A 195 -18.39 3.74 -12.56
N ASN A 196 -18.69 4.58 -11.58
CA ASN A 196 -19.43 4.20 -10.39
C ASN A 196 -20.89 4.69 -10.37
N ASN A 197 -21.40 5.21 -11.49
CA ASN A 197 -22.75 5.75 -11.62
C ASN A 197 -23.13 6.77 -10.52
N LEU A 198 -22.20 7.65 -10.16
CA LEU A 198 -22.42 8.66 -9.12
C LEU A 198 -23.16 9.87 -9.70
N SER A 199 -24.22 10.31 -9.02
CA SER A 199 -25.11 11.37 -9.50
C SER A 199 -24.64 12.80 -9.18
N SER A 200 -23.65 13.00 -8.33
CA SER A 200 -23.26 14.33 -7.81
C SER A 200 -21.80 14.70 -8.10
N CYS A 201 -21.42 14.71 -9.38
CA CYS A 201 -20.07 15.11 -9.79
C CYS A 201 -20.02 16.43 -10.55
N GLU A 202 -21.16 17.13 -10.62
CA GLU A 202 -21.26 18.48 -11.16
C GLU A 202 -20.78 19.49 -10.10
N GLY A 203 -19.84 20.38 -10.47
CA GLY A 203 -19.43 21.51 -9.62
C GLY A 203 -17.94 21.62 -9.27
N ILE A 204 -17.05 20.86 -9.92
CA ILE A 204 -15.59 21.07 -9.81
C ILE A 204 -15.13 21.95 -10.99
N ASP A 205 -15.24 23.27 -10.83
CA ASP A 205 -14.57 24.28 -11.67
C ASP A 205 -13.23 24.72 -11.04
#